data_AF-A0A6B2LCV5-F1
#
_entry.id   AF-A0A6B2LCV5-F1
#
_cell.length_a   1.000
_cell.length_b   1.000
_cell.length_c   1.000
_cell.angle_alpha   90.00
_cell.angle_beta   90.00
_cell.angle_gamma   90.00
#
_symmetry.space_group_name_H-M   'P 1'
#
loop_
_entity.id
_entity.type
_entity.pdbx_description
1 polymer ?
#
loop_
_entity_poly.entity_id
_entity_poly.type
_entity_poly.pdbx_seq_one_letter_code
_entity_poly.pdbx_strand_id
1 'polypeptide(L)'
;MWGVHDIHSMAKRGSLTGLALTMKFHPDSLKLVGELERKLMEVKEKEGEQVLYEGPLRPLCSLAPNNVNTMACAALAGFTVGFDKTQATLISNKMLHAHIVEIVVYGPDKGDLGRFSVTTQRVNPSAPGAVTGQATFMSFLNSMLEAGGKTNGFHFC
;
A
#
# COMPACT_ATOMS: atom_id res chain seq x y z
N MET A 1 3.23 7.04 -7.06
CA MET A 1 2.26 6.65 -6.00
C MET A 1 1.72 7.93 -5.35
N TRP A 2 0.41 8.02 -5.07
CA TRP A 2 -0.17 9.25 -4.49
C TRP A 2 0.32 9.48 -3.06
N GLY A 3 0.82 10.67 -2.76
CA GLY A 3 1.36 11.03 -1.43
C GLY A 3 2.81 10.60 -1.17
N VAL A 4 3.51 10.03 -2.17
CA VAL A 4 4.89 9.56 -2.01
C VAL A 4 5.86 10.68 -1.63
N HIS A 5 5.71 11.87 -2.22
CA HIS A 5 6.56 13.02 -1.92
C HIS A 5 6.30 13.61 -0.54
N ASP A 6 5.05 13.58 -0.05
CA ASP A 6 4.71 14.01 1.30
C ASP A 6 5.31 13.08 2.34
N ILE A 7 5.14 11.76 2.16
CA ILE A 7 5.76 10.74 3.02
C ILE A 7 7.29 10.95 3.06
N HIS A 8 7.91 11.10 1.89
CA HIS A 8 9.35 11.31 1.79
C HIS A 8 9.82 12.60 2.46
N SER A 9 9.04 13.68 2.32
CA SER A 9 9.33 14.97 2.94
C SER A 9 9.20 14.91 4.46
N MET A 10 8.19 14.19 4.99
CA MET A 10 8.05 13.98 6.43
C MET A 10 9.20 13.14 6.99
N ALA A 11 9.62 12.08 6.28
CA ALA A 11 10.77 11.28 6.67
C ALA A 11 12.06 12.12 6.70
N LYS A 12 12.30 12.94 5.66
CA LYS A 12 13.45 13.87 5.60
C LYS A 12 13.50 14.86 6.76
N ARG A 13 12.35 15.35 7.21
CA ARG A 13 12.26 16.29 8.34
C ARG A 13 12.25 15.61 9.71
N GLY A 14 12.29 14.28 9.78
CA GLY A 14 12.15 13.52 11.03
C GLY A 14 10.75 13.61 11.66
N SER A 15 9.75 14.06 10.89
CA SER A 15 8.37 14.22 11.36
C SER A 15 7.47 13.05 11.00
N LEU A 16 7.98 11.99 10.36
CA LEU A 16 7.25 10.75 10.11
C LEU A 16 7.50 9.77 11.25
N THR A 17 6.48 9.49 12.05
CA THR A 17 6.57 8.60 13.23
C THR A 17 5.89 7.26 13.02
N GLY A 18 5.01 7.15 12.02
CA GLY A 18 4.34 5.91 11.69
C GLY A 18 3.76 5.91 10.28
N LEU A 19 3.63 4.72 9.73
CA LEU A 19 3.06 4.47 8.41
C LEU A 19 2.24 3.17 8.49
N ALA A 20 0.98 3.24 8.09
CA ALA A 20 0.08 2.09 8.04
C ALA A 20 -0.59 2.02 6.66
N LEU A 21 -0.69 0.82 6.09
CA LEU A 21 -1.31 0.61 4.79
C LEU A 21 -2.27 -0.56 4.81
N THR A 22 -3.45 -0.35 4.25
CA THR A 22 -4.46 -1.39 4.10
C THR A 22 -4.75 -1.56 2.62
N MET A 23 -4.75 -2.81 2.14
CA MET A 23 -5.24 -3.13 0.81
C MET A 23 -6.45 -4.06 0.89
N LYS A 24 -7.53 -3.63 0.25
CA LYS A 24 -8.77 -4.41 0.12
C LYS A 24 -8.96 -4.82 -1.34
N PHE A 25 -9.30 -6.08 -1.58
CA PHE A 25 -9.41 -6.66 -2.91
C PHE A 25 -10.47 -7.76 -2.96
N HIS A 26 -10.98 -8.05 -4.16
CA HIS A 26 -11.79 -9.25 -4.40
C HIS A 26 -10.93 -10.51 -4.30
N PRO A 27 -11.37 -11.62 -3.68
CA PRO A 27 -10.55 -12.80 -3.46
C PRO A 27 -9.90 -13.38 -4.73
N ASP A 28 -10.56 -13.28 -5.88
CA ASP A 28 -9.99 -13.73 -7.16
C ASP A 28 -8.91 -12.82 -7.74
N SER A 29 -8.67 -11.64 -7.19
CA SER A 29 -7.85 -10.61 -7.84
C SER A 29 -6.37 -10.65 -7.49
N LEU A 30 -5.95 -11.21 -6.35
CA LEU A 30 -4.53 -11.24 -5.96
C LEU A 30 -3.92 -12.64 -6.03
N LYS A 31 -2.67 -12.69 -6.47
CA LYS A 31 -1.84 -13.90 -6.44
C LYS A 31 -1.00 -13.93 -5.17
N LEU A 32 -1.49 -14.59 -4.14
CA LEU A 32 -0.77 -14.79 -2.87
C LEU A 32 -0.01 -16.12 -2.90
N VAL A 33 0.98 -16.27 -2.03
CA VAL A 33 1.76 -17.52 -1.91
C VAL A 33 1.82 -18.00 -0.46
N GLY A 34 2.08 -19.29 -0.26
CA GLY A 34 2.30 -19.89 1.06
C GLY A 34 1.07 -19.80 1.96
N GLU A 35 1.25 -19.37 3.21
CA GLU A 35 0.16 -19.32 4.20
C GLU A 35 -0.99 -18.40 3.77
N LEU A 36 -0.70 -17.28 3.08
CA LEU A 36 -1.72 -16.33 2.66
C LEU A 36 -2.60 -16.89 1.54
N GLU A 37 -2.05 -17.70 0.64
CA GLU A 37 -2.81 -18.41 -0.38
C GLU A 37 -3.81 -19.37 0.27
N ARG A 38 -3.35 -20.17 1.25
CA ARG A 38 -4.22 -21.09 2.00
C ARG A 38 -5.35 -20.33 2.71
N LYS A 39 -5.03 -19.26 3.45
CA LYS A 39 -6.03 -18.44 4.13
C LYS A 39 -7.05 -17.85 3.16
N LEU A 40 -6.58 -17.35 2.01
CA LEU A 40 -7.46 -16.80 0.98
C LEU A 40 -8.47 -17.85 0.48
N MET A 41 -8.01 -19.08 0.22
CA MET A 41 -8.89 -20.17 -0.22
C MET A 41 -9.94 -20.54 0.85
N GLU A 42 -9.56 -20.54 2.13
CA GLU A 42 -10.49 -20.82 3.25
C GLU A 42 -11.59 -19.78 3.41
N VAL A 43 -11.30 -18.52 3.07
CA VAL A 43 -12.24 -17.40 3.24
C VAL A 43 -12.85 -16.90 1.93
N LYS A 44 -12.50 -17.51 0.80
CA LYS A 44 -12.86 -17.07 -0.55
C LYS A 44 -14.36 -16.87 -0.74
N GLU A 45 -15.16 -17.80 -0.23
CA GLU A 45 -16.61 -17.79 -0.37
C GLU A 45 -17.33 -17.04 0.75
N LYS A 46 -16.60 -16.60 1.79
CA LYS A 46 -17.19 -15.87 2.92
C LYS A 46 -17.59 -14.45 2.50
N GLU A 47 -18.72 -14.00 3.03
CA GLU A 47 -19.16 -12.62 2.88
C GLU A 47 -18.42 -11.69 3.86
N GLY A 48 -18.41 -10.39 3.53
CA GLY A 48 -17.77 -9.37 4.35
C GLY A 48 -16.25 -9.31 4.21
N GLU A 49 -15.63 -8.52 5.08
CA GLU A 49 -14.18 -8.31 5.11
C GLU A 49 -13.47 -9.44 5.86
N GLN A 50 -12.50 -10.05 5.19
CA GLN A 50 -11.70 -11.15 5.72
C GLN A 50 -10.24 -10.71 5.78
N VAL A 51 -9.72 -10.49 7.00
CA VAL A 51 -8.31 -10.10 7.20
C VAL A 51 -7.43 -11.33 6.98
N LEU A 52 -6.55 -11.26 5.97
CA LEU A 52 -5.61 -12.33 5.64
C LEU A 52 -4.25 -12.12 6.32
N TYR A 53 -3.87 -10.84 6.47
CA TYR A 53 -2.58 -10.43 7.02
C TYR A 53 -2.75 -9.14 7.80
N GLU A 54 -2.09 -9.04 8.94
CA GLU A 54 -1.89 -7.82 9.71
C GLU A 54 -0.52 -7.90 10.39
N GLY A 55 0.37 -6.95 10.12
CA GLY A 55 1.72 -6.94 10.69
C GLY A 55 2.72 -6.08 9.90
N PRO A 56 4.03 -6.23 10.16
CA PRO A 56 5.08 -5.52 9.44
C PRO A 56 5.06 -5.74 7.92
N LEU A 57 5.42 -4.74 7.13
CA LEU A 57 5.41 -4.88 5.67
C LEU A 57 6.46 -5.88 5.13
N ARG A 58 7.63 -6.01 5.79
CA ARG A 58 8.75 -6.82 5.24
C ARG A 58 8.38 -8.28 4.94
N PRO A 59 7.79 -9.07 5.87
CA PRO A 59 7.38 -10.44 5.57
C PRO A 59 6.31 -10.51 4.48
N LEU A 60 5.40 -9.54 4.45
CA LEU A 60 4.32 -9.48 3.47
C LEU A 60 4.84 -9.38 2.03
N CYS A 61 5.94 -8.67 1.79
CA CYS A 61 6.57 -8.57 0.47
C CYS A 61 6.93 -9.94 -0.13
N SER A 62 7.24 -10.94 0.70
CA SER A 62 7.55 -12.30 0.24
C SER A 62 6.30 -13.15 0.01
N LEU A 63 5.21 -12.86 0.72
CA LEU A 63 3.95 -13.63 0.67
C LEU A 63 2.95 -13.10 -0.36
N ALA A 64 3.11 -11.86 -0.82
CA ALA A 64 2.26 -11.22 -1.81
C ALA A 64 3.09 -10.57 -2.94
N PRO A 65 3.95 -11.35 -3.64
CA PRO A 65 4.82 -10.81 -4.67
C PRO A 65 4.00 -10.13 -5.78
N ASN A 66 4.47 -9.00 -6.28
CA ASN A 66 3.83 -8.16 -7.29
C ASN A 66 2.55 -7.42 -6.88
N ASN A 67 1.94 -7.73 -5.73
CA ASN A 67 0.68 -7.11 -5.31
C ASN A 67 0.87 -5.93 -4.36
N VAL A 68 1.98 -5.91 -3.61
CA VAL A 68 2.24 -4.90 -2.56
C VAL A 68 3.24 -3.82 -2.97
N ASN A 69 3.45 -3.62 -4.27
CA ASN A 69 4.40 -2.62 -4.80
C ASN A 69 4.09 -1.20 -4.31
N THR A 70 2.80 -0.84 -4.20
CA THR A 70 2.38 0.45 -3.64
C THR A 70 2.83 0.60 -2.18
N MET A 71 2.75 -0.47 -1.41
CA MET A 71 3.17 -0.45 -0.01
C MET A 71 4.68 -0.40 0.15
N ALA A 72 5.40 -1.18 -0.67
CA ALA A 72 6.86 -1.13 -0.71
C ALA A 72 7.36 0.28 -1.09
N CYS A 73 6.72 0.93 -2.06
CA CYS A 73 7.00 2.31 -2.43
C CYS A 73 6.79 3.28 -1.25
N ALA A 74 5.73 3.11 -0.47
CA ALA A 74 5.47 3.92 0.73
C ALA A 74 6.55 3.75 1.80
N ALA A 75 6.97 2.51 2.07
CA ALA A 75 8.01 2.23 3.04
C ALA A 75 9.39 2.75 2.59
N LEU A 76 9.69 2.72 1.28
CA LEU A 76 10.89 3.33 0.72
C LEU A 76 10.88 4.86 0.86
N ALA A 77 9.74 5.49 0.57
CA ALA A 77 9.59 6.94 0.74
C ALA A 77 9.72 7.33 2.22
N GLY A 78 9.07 6.55 3.09
CA GLY A 78 9.08 6.70 4.54
C GLY A 78 10.28 6.03 5.20
N PHE A 79 11.48 6.23 4.66
CA PHE A 79 12.70 5.48 5.02
C PHE A 79 13.06 5.50 6.52
N THR A 80 12.60 6.50 7.29
CA THR A 80 12.79 6.54 8.76
C THR A 80 11.93 5.51 9.50
N VAL A 81 10.77 5.15 8.94
CA VAL A 81 9.90 4.07 9.40
C VAL A 81 10.34 2.76 8.74
N GLY A 82 10.51 2.77 7.42
CA GLY A 82 10.97 1.62 6.63
C GLY A 82 10.01 0.44 6.66
N PHE A 83 10.43 -0.69 6.08
CA PHE A 83 9.57 -1.88 5.92
C PHE A 83 9.20 -2.57 7.23
N ASP A 84 10.09 -2.52 8.22
CA ASP A 84 9.90 -3.27 9.47
C ASP A 84 8.91 -2.62 10.42
N LYS A 85 8.77 -1.28 10.36
CA LYS A 85 7.84 -0.52 11.22
C LYS A 85 6.61 -0.02 10.46
N THR A 86 6.56 -0.25 9.14
CA THR A 86 5.35 0.02 8.36
C THR A 86 4.35 -1.09 8.63
N GLN A 87 3.18 -0.74 9.17
CA GLN A 87 2.09 -1.67 9.40
C GLN A 87 1.35 -1.93 8.08
N ALA A 88 1.11 -3.19 7.75
CA ALA A 88 0.43 -3.60 6.54
C ALA A 88 -0.74 -4.53 6.87
N THR A 89 -1.87 -4.32 6.20
CA THR A 89 -3.08 -5.12 6.34
C THR A 89 -3.60 -5.54 4.97
N LEU A 90 -3.85 -6.84 4.78
CA LEU A 90 -4.52 -7.38 3.59
C LEU A 90 -5.91 -7.88 3.94
N ILE A 91 -6.89 -7.42 3.18
CA ILE A 91 -8.31 -7.75 3.38
C ILE A 91 -8.90 -8.26 2.07
N SER A 92 -9.46 -9.46 2.11
CA SER A 92 -10.29 -10.00 1.04
C SER A 92 -11.76 -9.65 1.29
N ASN A 93 -12.49 -9.23 0.26
CA ASN A 93 -13.93 -9.01 0.31
C ASN A 93 -14.58 -9.41 -1.02
N LYS A 94 -15.43 -10.46 -0.98
CA LYS A 94 -16.11 -11.01 -2.16
C LYS A 94 -17.10 -10.05 -2.82
N MET A 95 -17.60 -9.05 -2.10
CA MET A 95 -18.53 -8.06 -2.63
C MET A 95 -17.82 -6.86 -3.27
N LEU A 96 -16.48 -6.85 -3.28
CA LEU A 96 -15.71 -5.71 -3.73
C LEU A 96 -15.49 -5.72 -5.25
N HIS A 97 -15.85 -4.61 -5.91
CA HIS A 97 -15.62 -4.38 -7.35
C HIS A 97 -14.51 -3.35 -7.60
N ALA A 98 -13.50 -3.33 -6.72
CA ALA A 98 -12.37 -2.42 -6.78
C ALA A 98 -11.15 -2.99 -6.04
N HIS A 99 -9.98 -2.45 -6.34
CA HIS A 99 -8.81 -2.50 -5.47
C HIS A 99 -8.75 -1.21 -4.67
N ILE A 100 -8.83 -1.32 -3.36
CA ILE A 100 -8.70 -0.18 -2.45
C ILE A 100 -7.33 -0.24 -1.80
N VAL A 101 -6.59 0.86 -1.86
CA VAL A 101 -5.38 1.04 -1.06
C VAL A 101 -5.57 2.27 -0.19
N GLU A 102 -5.47 2.08 1.12
CA GLU A 102 -5.47 3.13 2.11
C GLU A 102 -4.06 3.28 2.68
N ILE A 103 -3.63 4.51 2.85
CA ILE A 103 -2.34 4.88 3.43
C ILE A 103 -2.63 5.88 4.55
N VAL A 104 -2.19 5.54 5.75
CA VAL A 104 -2.22 6.44 6.91
C VAL A 104 -0.80 6.78 7.29
N VAL A 105 -0.49 8.07 7.31
CA VAL A 105 0.77 8.60 7.82
C VAL A 105 0.54 9.24 9.17
N TYR A 106 1.52 9.11 10.06
CA TYR A 106 1.48 9.67 11.40
C TYR A 106 2.68 10.59 11.63
N GLY A 107 2.41 11.74 12.26
CA GLY A 107 3.40 12.65 12.79
C GLY A 107 3.60 12.51 14.30
N PRO A 108 4.44 13.37 14.90
CA PRO A 108 4.65 13.36 16.34
C PRO A 108 3.35 13.57 17.10
N ASP A 109 3.25 12.90 18.25
CA ASP A 109 2.21 13.18 19.22
C ASP A 109 2.53 14.51 19.92
N LYS A 110 1.51 15.37 20.07
CA LYS A 110 1.61 16.67 20.73
C LYS A 110 0.81 16.71 22.04
N GLY A 111 0.60 15.56 22.67
CA GLY A 111 -0.10 15.45 23.95
C GLY A 111 -1.58 15.77 23.79
N ASP A 112 -2.07 16.79 24.50
CA ASP A 112 -3.49 17.16 24.50
C ASP A 112 -4.03 17.57 23.12
N LEU A 113 -3.15 17.99 22.20
CA LEU A 113 -3.52 18.33 20.82
C LEU A 113 -3.62 17.09 19.91
N GLY A 114 -3.27 15.92 20.42
CA GLY A 114 -3.19 14.67 19.68
C GLY A 114 -2.05 14.65 18.68
N ARG A 115 -2.20 13.76 17.69
CA ARG A 115 -1.19 13.44 16.68
C ARG A 115 -1.62 13.94 15.30
N PHE A 116 -0.68 14.47 14.55
CA PHE A 116 -0.89 14.71 13.12
C PHE A 116 -1.10 13.37 12.39
N SER A 117 -2.15 13.27 11.58
CA SER A 117 -2.38 12.11 10.71
C SER A 117 -2.98 12.53 9.38
N VAL A 118 -2.59 11.87 8.30
CA VAL A 118 -3.25 11.98 7.00
C VAL A 118 -3.61 10.60 6.50
N THR A 119 -4.87 10.44 6.10
CA THR A 119 -5.37 9.25 5.43
C THR A 119 -5.60 9.56 3.97
N THR A 120 -4.95 8.80 3.09
CA THR A 120 -5.22 8.83 1.65
C THR A 120 -5.83 7.49 1.26
N GLN A 121 -6.92 7.52 0.51
CA GLN A 121 -7.54 6.33 -0.04
C GLN A 121 -7.58 6.41 -1.56
N ARG A 122 -7.07 5.36 -2.20
CA ARG A 122 -7.19 5.16 -3.64
C ARG A 122 -8.14 4.01 -3.90
N VAL A 123 -9.22 4.27 -4.62
CA VAL A 123 -10.18 3.28 -5.09
C VAL A 123 -9.99 3.10 -6.59
N ASN A 124 -9.53 1.92 -7.01
CA ASN A 124 -9.38 1.57 -8.41
C ASN A 124 -10.46 0.57 -8.79
N PRO A 125 -11.52 0.97 -9.54
CA PRO A 125 -12.54 0.04 -10.00
C PRO A 125 -11.93 -1.13 -10.79
N SER A 126 -12.41 -2.33 -10.53
CA SER A 126 -11.93 -3.57 -11.16
C SER A 126 -12.97 -4.67 -11.10
N ALA A 127 -13.16 -5.39 -12.20
CA ALA A 127 -13.95 -6.62 -12.18
C ALA A 127 -13.30 -7.68 -11.28
N PRO A 128 -14.10 -8.60 -10.69
CA PRO A 128 -13.57 -9.79 -10.02
C PRO A 128 -12.53 -10.52 -10.89
N GLY A 129 -11.38 -10.88 -10.31
CA GLY A 129 -10.30 -11.56 -11.02
C GLY A 129 -9.32 -10.66 -11.77
N ALA A 130 -9.62 -9.37 -11.94
CA ALA A 130 -8.68 -8.42 -12.53
C ALA A 130 -7.61 -8.03 -11.50
N VAL A 131 -6.34 -8.32 -11.79
CA VAL A 131 -5.21 -8.02 -10.91
C VAL A 131 -4.81 -6.53 -10.95
N THR A 132 -5.09 -5.83 -12.05
CA THR A 132 -4.73 -4.41 -12.25
C THR A 132 -5.76 -3.66 -13.09
N GLY A 133 -6.10 -2.43 -12.69
CA GLY A 133 -6.92 -1.50 -13.49
C GLY A 133 -6.10 -0.59 -14.41
N GLN A 134 -6.77 0.08 -15.35
CA GLN A 134 -6.16 1.00 -16.34
C GLN A 134 -5.31 2.13 -15.73
N ALA A 135 -5.58 2.53 -14.48
CA ALA A 135 -4.82 3.56 -13.77
C ALA A 135 -3.33 3.24 -13.59
N THR A 136 -2.94 1.96 -13.61
CA THR A 136 -1.53 1.55 -13.54
C THR A 136 -0.76 1.97 -14.78
N PHE A 137 -1.38 1.88 -15.97
CA PHE A 137 -0.75 2.27 -17.23
C PHE A 137 -0.39 3.76 -17.26
N MET A 138 -1.34 4.62 -16.87
CA MET A 138 -1.10 6.07 -16.79
C MET A 138 -0.05 6.43 -15.74
N SER A 139 0.03 5.68 -14.64
CA SER A 139 1.08 5.88 -13.63
C SER A 139 2.46 5.62 -14.23
N PHE A 140 2.63 4.55 -15.02
CA PHE A 140 3.89 4.27 -15.71
C PHE A 140 4.25 5.36 -16.73
N LEU A 141 3.28 5.84 -17.51
CA LEU A 141 3.50 6.92 -18.47
C LEU A 141 3.99 8.20 -17.77
N ASN A 142 3.34 8.59 -16.67
CA ASN A 142 3.75 9.75 -15.89
C ASN A 142 5.17 9.58 -15.34
N SER A 143 5.52 8.39 -14.85
CA SER A 143 6.89 8.13 -14.38
C SER A 143 7.94 8.26 -15.49
N MET A 144 7.63 7.87 -16.73
CA MET A 144 8.54 8.09 -17.86
C MET A 144 8.68 9.58 -18.20
N LEU A 145 7.59 10.34 -18.15
CA LEU A 145 7.61 11.78 -18.39
C LEU A 145 8.40 12.52 -17.30
N GLU A 146 8.21 12.16 -16.03
CA GLU A 146 8.90 12.78 -14.90
C GLU A 146 10.38 12.38 -14.78
N ALA A 147 10.77 11.21 -15.28
CA ALA A 147 12.16 10.79 -15.36
C ALA A 147 12.97 11.65 -16.36
N GLY A 148 12.30 12.22 -17.36
CA GLY A 148 12.89 13.16 -18.30
C GLY A 148 13.46 14.38 -17.58
N GLY A 149 14.79 14.52 -17.59
CA GLY A 149 15.49 15.65 -16.96
C GLY A 149 15.97 15.43 -15.52
N LYS A 150 15.84 14.21 -14.97
CA LYS A 150 16.45 13.86 -13.68
C LYS A 150 17.94 13.55 -13.83
N THR A 151 18.72 13.88 -12.80
CA THR A 151 20.15 13.53 -12.70
C THR A 151 20.34 12.09 -12.25
N ASN A 152 21.58 11.60 -12.24
CA ASN A 152 21.90 10.27 -11.68
C ASN A 152 21.39 10.12 -10.24
N GLY A 153 20.73 9.00 -9.93
CA GLY A 153 20.23 8.69 -8.60
C GLY A 153 18.90 7.95 -8.59
N PHE A 154 18.39 7.67 -7.38
CA PHE A 154 17.05 7.12 -7.18
C PHE A 154 16.03 8.26 -7.06
N HIS A 155 14.98 8.22 -7.88
CA HIS A 155 13.92 9.22 -7.91
C HIS A 155 12.56 8.54 -7.78
N PHE A 156 11.67 9.14 -7.00
CA PHE A 156 10.25 8.83 -7.08
C PHE A 156 9.67 9.66 -8.25
N CYS A 157 9.11 8.93 -9.21
CA CYS A 157 8.44 9.42 -10.41
C CYS A 157 7.10 8.68 -10.55
#